data_AF-A0A7G2K216-F1
#
_entry.id   AF-A0A7G2K216-F1
#
_cell.length_a   1.000
_cell.length_b   1.000
_cell.length_c   1.000
_cell.angle_alpha   90.00
_cell.angle_beta   90.00
_cell.angle_gamma   90.00
#
_symmetry.space_group_name_H-M   'P 1'
#
loop_
_entity.id
_entity.type
_entity.pdbx_description
1 polymer ?
#
loop_
_entity_poly.entity_id
_entity_poly.type
_entity_poly.pdbx_seq_one_letter_code
_entity_poly.pdbx_strand_id
1 'polypeptide(L)'
;ISAAEEEVAEIQEQFQSGLVTAGERYNKVIDIWAAANERVAKAMMENLSQEEVINREGNPEKQGSFNSIFMMADSGARGSAAQIRQLAGMRGLMARPDGSIIETPITANFREGLNVLQYFISTHGARKGLADTALKTANSGYLTRRLVDVAQDLVIVEDDCGTHEGLVMTPLIEGGDEKVPLRE
;
A
#
# COMPACT_ATOMS: atom_id res chain seq x y z
N ILE A 1 -18.54 -1.81 -7.84
CA ILE A 1 -19.04 -1.16 -6.60
C ILE A 1 -20.42 -1.71 -6.27
N SER A 2 -21.40 -1.60 -7.17
CA SER A 2 -22.75 -2.15 -6.96
C SER A 2 -22.76 -3.63 -6.55
N ALA A 3 -21.99 -4.49 -7.21
CA ALA A 3 -21.86 -5.89 -6.80
C ALA A 3 -21.36 -6.07 -5.35
N ALA A 4 -20.41 -5.24 -4.89
CA ALA A 4 -19.94 -5.30 -3.51
C ALA A 4 -20.98 -4.76 -2.52
N GLU A 5 -21.78 -3.76 -2.92
CA GLU A 5 -22.90 -3.26 -2.11
C GLU A 5 -24.00 -4.32 -1.95
N GLU A 6 -24.30 -5.08 -3.02
CA GLU A 6 -25.22 -6.21 -2.98
C GLU A 6 -24.70 -7.33 -2.08
N GLU A 7 -23.42 -7.72 -2.20
CA GLU A 7 -22.79 -8.72 -1.33
C GLU A 7 -22.85 -8.28 0.16
N VAL A 8 -22.60 -7.00 0.45
CA VAL A 8 -22.71 -6.46 1.82
C VAL A 8 -24.15 -6.46 2.33
N ALA A 9 -25.13 -6.17 1.46
CA ALA A 9 -26.55 -6.23 1.81
C ALA A 9 -26.99 -7.66 2.15
N GLU A 10 -26.52 -8.67 1.41
CA GLU A 10 -26.78 -10.07 1.70
C GLU A 10 -26.21 -10.49 3.06
N ILE A 11 -24.96 -10.10 3.36
CA ILE A 11 -24.35 -10.35 4.68
C ILE A 11 -25.12 -9.66 5.81
N GLN A 12 -25.67 -8.47 5.55
CA GLN A 12 -26.50 -7.75 6.50
C GLN A 12 -27.84 -8.48 6.75
N GLU A 13 -28.45 -9.07 5.73
CA GLU A 13 -29.67 -9.87 5.86
C GLU A 13 -29.42 -11.18 6.64
N GLN A 14 -28.29 -11.84 6.37
CA GLN A 14 -27.85 -13.01 7.14
C GLN A 14 -27.66 -12.67 8.62
N PHE A 15 -27.09 -11.50 8.92
CA PHE A 15 -26.94 -11.03 10.30
C PHE A 15 -28.29 -10.77 10.98
N GLN A 16 -29.24 -10.14 10.29
CA GLN A 16 -30.59 -9.91 10.81
C GLN A 16 -31.34 -11.22 11.07
N SER A 17 -31.08 -12.25 10.27
CA SER A 17 -31.62 -13.59 10.43
C SER A 17 -30.92 -14.43 11.50
N GLY A 18 -29.86 -13.91 12.14
CA GLY A 18 -29.09 -14.60 13.17
C GLY A 18 -28.16 -15.70 12.66
N LEU A 19 -27.89 -15.75 11.36
CA LEU A 19 -27.01 -16.75 10.72
C LEU A 19 -25.52 -16.47 10.96
N VAL A 20 -25.15 -15.21 11.20
CA VAL A 20 -23.77 -14.77 11.45
C VAL A 20 -23.70 -13.89 12.70
N THR A 21 -22.55 -13.92 13.39
CA THR A 21 -22.30 -13.05 14.54
C THR A 21 -21.88 -11.65 14.11
N ALA A 22 -21.93 -10.67 15.02
CA ALA A 22 -21.54 -9.29 14.73
C ALA A 22 -20.06 -9.16 14.30
N GLY A 23 -19.17 -9.97 14.89
CA GLY A 23 -17.74 -9.98 14.55
C GLY A 23 -17.46 -10.63 13.19
N GLU A 24 -18.15 -11.72 12.87
CA GLU A 24 -18.04 -12.36 11.54
C GLU A 24 -18.58 -11.44 10.44
N ARG A 25 -19.72 -10.79 10.68
CA ARG A 25 -20.27 -9.77 9.78
C ARG A 25 -19.25 -8.65 9.53
N TYR A 26 -18.65 -8.10 10.59
CA TYR A 26 -17.63 -7.05 10.50
C TYR A 26 -16.46 -7.45 9.60
N ASN A 27 -15.86 -8.62 9.85
CA ASN A 27 -14.70 -9.10 9.09
C ASN A 27 -15.08 -9.36 7.62
N LYS A 28 -16.23 -10.01 7.37
CA LYS A 28 -16.70 -10.27 6.01
C LYS A 28 -16.92 -8.99 5.21
N VAL A 29 -17.53 -7.96 5.81
CA VAL A 29 -17.76 -6.67 5.15
C VAL A 29 -16.42 -6.00 4.78
N ILE A 30 -15.42 -6.06 5.68
CA ILE A 30 -14.08 -5.55 5.39
C ILE A 30 -13.43 -6.30 4.23
N ASP A 31 -13.52 -7.63 4.21
CA ASP A 31 -12.92 -8.45 3.16
C ASP A 31 -13.56 -8.17 1.80
N ILE A 32 -14.90 -8.05 1.74
CA ILE A 32 -15.63 -7.70 0.51
C ILE A 32 -15.15 -6.35 -0.03
N TRP A 33 -15.05 -5.33 0.83
CA TRP A 33 -14.59 -4.00 0.41
C TRP A 33 -13.12 -3.95 0.04
N ALA A 34 -12.26 -4.68 0.73
CA ALA A 34 -10.85 -4.80 0.39
C ALA A 34 -10.67 -5.47 -0.99
N ALA A 35 -11.40 -6.56 -1.25
CA ALA A 35 -11.40 -7.23 -2.54
C ALA A 35 -11.95 -6.33 -3.66
N ALA A 36 -13.06 -5.61 -3.40
CA ALA A 36 -13.63 -4.67 -4.37
C ALA A 36 -12.66 -3.54 -4.72
N ASN A 37 -11.95 -2.99 -3.72
CA ASN A 37 -10.94 -1.97 -3.93
C ASN A 37 -9.79 -2.48 -4.80
N GLU A 38 -9.31 -3.70 -4.58
CA GLU A 38 -8.24 -4.27 -5.40
C GLU A 38 -8.70 -4.53 -6.84
N ARG A 39 -9.94 -5.01 -7.04
CA ARG A 39 -10.53 -5.16 -8.38
C ARG A 39 -10.60 -3.82 -9.13
N VAL A 40 -11.08 -2.77 -8.47
CA VAL A 40 -11.16 -1.41 -9.06
C VAL A 40 -9.77 -0.88 -9.37
N ALA A 41 -8.81 -1.07 -8.47
CA ALA A 41 -7.44 -0.65 -8.68
C ALA A 41 -6.78 -1.33 -9.88
N LYS A 42 -6.96 -2.64 -9.99
CA LYS A 42 -6.42 -3.43 -11.11
C LYS A 42 -7.04 -2.99 -12.43
N ALA A 43 -8.36 -2.88 -12.49
CA ALA A 43 -9.07 -2.42 -13.69
C ALA A 43 -8.63 -1.01 -14.13
N MET A 44 -8.42 -0.10 -13.17
CA MET A 44 -7.92 1.24 -13.45
C MET A 44 -6.50 1.21 -14.03
N MET A 45 -5.59 0.45 -13.42
CA MET A 45 -4.21 0.35 -13.92
C MET A 45 -4.12 -0.32 -15.28
N GLU A 46 -4.90 -1.39 -15.52
CA GLU A 46 -4.97 -2.05 -16.83
C GLU A 46 -5.44 -1.06 -17.91
N ASN A 47 -6.49 -0.29 -17.63
CA ASN A 47 -7.00 0.73 -18.54
C ASN A 47 -6.00 1.87 -18.78
N LEU A 48 -5.30 2.31 -17.73
CA LEU A 48 -4.35 3.42 -17.82
C LEU A 48 -3.04 3.02 -18.51
N SER A 49 -2.64 1.74 -18.44
CA SER A 49 -1.38 1.23 -18.98
C SER A 49 -1.38 0.99 -20.49
N GLN A 50 -2.56 0.91 -21.11
CA GLN A 50 -2.71 0.56 -22.52
C GLN A 50 -3.46 1.68 -23.25
N GLU A 51 -3.05 1.94 -24.49
CA GLU A 51 -3.74 2.87 -25.38
C GLU A 51 -3.89 2.24 -26.76
N GLU A 52 -5.07 2.41 -27.37
CA GLU A 52 -5.34 1.95 -28.73
C GLU A 52 -4.88 3.01 -29.71
N VAL A 53 -3.98 2.63 -30.61
CA VAL A 53 -3.44 3.49 -31.65
C VAL A 53 -3.65 2.86 -33.02
N ILE A 54 -3.72 3.69 -34.05
CA ILE A 54 -3.79 3.22 -35.44
C ILE A 54 -2.37 3.00 -35.92
N ASN A 55 -2.06 1.76 -36.29
CA ASN A 55 -0.74 1.42 -36.83
C ASN A 55 -0.58 1.95 -38.27
N ARG A 56 0.62 1.79 -38.82
CA ARG A 56 0.94 2.26 -40.19
C ARG A 56 0.03 1.66 -41.27
N GLU A 57 -0.56 0.49 -41.01
CA GLU A 57 -1.44 -0.24 -41.93
C GLU A 57 -2.92 0.15 -41.78
N GLY A 58 -3.25 1.07 -40.87
CA GLY A 58 -4.61 1.52 -40.61
C GLY A 58 -5.41 0.63 -39.65
N ASN A 59 -4.77 -0.36 -39.03
CA ASN A 59 -5.41 -1.28 -38.08
C ASN A 59 -5.22 -0.81 -36.64
N PRO A 60 -6.20 -1.04 -35.74
CA PRO A 60 -6.06 -0.73 -34.32
C PRO A 60 -5.07 -1.71 -33.66
N GLU A 61 -4.11 -1.16 -32.92
CA GLU A 61 -3.10 -1.90 -32.17
C GLU A 61 -3.01 -1.34 -30.74
N LYS A 62 -2.78 -2.21 -29.75
CA LYS A 62 -2.59 -1.80 -28.37
C LYS A 62 -1.11 -1.60 -28.08
N GLN A 63 -0.75 -0.41 -27.62
CA GLN A 63 0.60 -0.10 -27.15
C GLN A 63 0.58 0.33 -25.68
N GLY A 64 1.76 0.39 -25.06
CA GLY A 64 1.93 1.03 -23.76
C GLY A 64 1.45 2.48 -23.82
N SER A 65 0.64 2.90 -22.85
CA SER A 65 0.06 4.24 -22.84
C SER A 65 1.14 5.30 -22.65
N PHE A 66 1.01 6.40 -23.40
CA PHE A 66 1.82 7.61 -23.19
C PHE A 66 1.15 8.61 -22.23
N ASN A 67 0.20 8.14 -21.40
CA ASN A 67 -0.40 8.96 -20.35
C ASN A 67 0.68 9.44 -19.37
N SER A 68 0.77 10.75 -19.15
CA SER A 68 1.81 11.35 -18.30
C SER A 68 1.83 10.80 -16.87
N ILE A 69 0.67 10.48 -16.28
CA ILE A 69 0.58 9.93 -14.92
C ILE A 69 1.11 8.49 -14.91
N PHE A 70 0.76 7.70 -15.92
CA PHE A 70 1.27 6.33 -16.06
C PHE A 70 2.78 6.33 -16.25
N MET A 71 3.29 7.13 -17.18
CA MET A 71 4.73 7.25 -17.45
C MET A 71 5.52 7.63 -16.20
N MET A 72 5.01 8.56 -15.36
CA MET A 72 5.70 8.95 -14.12
C MET A 72 5.84 7.81 -13.10
N ALA A 73 4.82 6.96 -12.98
CA ALA A 73 4.86 5.83 -12.05
C ALA A 73 5.59 4.62 -12.61
N ASP A 74 5.39 4.29 -13.89
CA ASP A 74 6.03 3.15 -14.54
C ASP A 74 7.56 3.34 -14.67
N SER A 75 8.00 4.55 -15.00
CA SER A 75 9.43 4.89 -15.02
C SER A 75 10.09 4.94 -13.63
N GLY A 76 9.31 4.84 -12.56
CA GLY A 76 9.80 4.99 -11.18
C GLY A 76 10.24 6.41 -10.81
N ALA A 77 10.03 7.41 -11.68
CA ALA A 77 10.46 8.78 -11.45
C ALA A 77 9.73 9.41 -10.24
N ARG A 78 8.40 9.24 -10.17
CA ARG A 78 7.59 9.71 -9.06
C ARG A 78 6.20 9.10 -9.11
N GLY A 79 5.71 8.67 -7.96
CA GLY A 79 4.36 8.13 -7.84
C GLY A 79 4.40 6.61 -7.75
N SER A 80 3.50 6.04 -6.96
CA SER A 80 3.28 4.59 -6.91
C SER A 80 1.89 4.24 -7.42
N ALA A 81 1.70 2.98 -7.85
CA ALA A 81 0.38 2.47 -8.21
C ALA A 81 -0.66 2.69 -7.08
N ALA A 82 -0.23 2.64 -5.81
CA ALA A 82 -1.08 2.92 -4.66
C ALA A 82 -1.53 4.40 -4.59
N GLN A 83 -0.69 5.35 -5.02
CA GLN A 83 -1.06 6.76 -5.08
C GLN A 83 -1.98 7.05 -6.27
N ILE A 84 -1.69 6.46 -7.45
CA ILE A 84 -2.56 6.57 -8.63
C ILE A 84 -3.94 5.99 -8.34
N ARG A 85 -4.01 4.86 -7.61
CA ARG A 85 -5.25 4.25 -7.12
C ARG A 85 -6.13 5.26 -6.39
N GLN A 86 -5.60 6.13 -5.55
CA GLN A 86 -6.42 7.12 -4.83
C GLN A 86 -6.90 8.28 -5.72
N LEU A 87 -6.21 8.53 -6.84
CA LEU A 87 -6.58 9.59 -7.77
C LEU A 87 -7.74 9.19 -8.67
N ALA A 88 -7.69 7.98 -9.24
CA ALA A 88 -8.60 7.51 -10.27
C ALA A 88 -9.43 6.27 -9.89
N GLY A 89 -8.99 5.49 -8.90
CA GLY A 89 -9.76 4.40 -8.31
C GLY A 89 -10.38 4.82 -6.97
N MET A 90 -11.16 3.93 -6.36
CA MET A 90 -11.74 4.23 -5.04
C MET A 90 -10.64 4.36 -3.97
N ARG A 91 -10.86 5.22 -2.97
CA ARG A 91 -9.90 5.38 -1.86
C ARG A 91 -9.86 4.16 -0.93
N GLY A 92 -10.99 3.46 -0.78
CA GLY A 92 -11.09 2.25 0.02
C GLY A 92 -11.38 2.50 1.50
N LEU A 93 -11.03 1.51 2.33
CA LEU A 93 -11.28 1.50 3.76
C LEU A 93 -10.31 2.43 4.50
N MET A 94 -10.78 3.04 5.59
CA MET A 94 -9.98 3.94 6.43
C MET A 94 -9.94 3.43 7.86
N ALA A 95 -8.78 3.58 8.50
CA ALA A 95 -8.60 3.22 9.90
C ALA A 95 -8.97 4.38 10.84
N ARG A 96 -9.62 4.06 11.94
CA ARG A 96 -9.79 4.95 13.10
C ARG A 96 -8.46 5.09 13.86
N PRO A 97 -8.34 6.09 14.75
CA PRO A 97 -7.12 6.28 15.54
C PRO A 97 -6.76 5.08 16.44
N ASP A 98 -7.76 4.32 16.89
CA ASP A 98 -7.60 3.09 17.67
C ASP A 98 -7.08 1.90 16.84
N GLY A 99 -7.01 2.02 15.52
CA GLY A 99 -6.60 0.97 14.59
C GLY A 99 -7.75 0.13 14.03
N SER A 100 -8.98 0.30 14.52
CA SER A 100 -10.15 -0.37 13.93
C SER A 100 -10.43 0.18 12.53
N ILE A 101 -10.87 -0.69 11.62
CA ILE A 101 -11.24 -0.29 10.26
C ILE A 101 -12.71 0.18 10.26
N ILE A 102 -12.97 1.29 9.57
CA ILE A 102 -14.33 1.79 9.34
C ILE A 102 -14.95 0.97 8.21
N GLU A 103 -16.06 0.28 8.50
CA GLU A 103 -16.75 -0.61 7.56
C GLU A 103 -17.28 0.09 6.30
N THR A 104 -17.53 1.39 6.39
CA THR A 104 -18.00 2.21 5.26
C THR A 104 -16.79 2.77 4.50
N PRO A 105 -16.49 2.28 3.29
CA PRO A 105 -15.35 2.76 2.51
C PRO A 105 -15.61 4.14 1.89
N ILE A 106 -14.54 4.78 1.43
CA ILE A 106 -14.62 5.92 0.52
C ILE A 106 -14.63 5.37 -0.91
N THR A 107 -15.81 5.35 -1.51
CA THR A 107 -16.03 4.90 -2.90
C THR A 107 -15.57 5.92 -3.93
N ALA A 108 -15.62 7.22 -3.59
CA ALA A 108 -15.17 8.29 -4.45
C ALA A 108 -13.63 8.36 -4.54
N ASN A 109 -13.15 9.01 -5.59
CA ASN A 109 -11.74 9.27 -5.84
C ASN A 109 -11.44 10.77 -5.81
N PHE A 110 -10.16 11.16 -5.85
CA PHE A 110 -9.80 12.58 -5.83
C PHE A 110 -10.17 13.34 -7.09
N ARG A 111 -10.35 12.65 -8.23
CA ARG A 111 -10.83 13.27 -9.47
C ARG A 111 -12.30 13.65 -9.40
N GLU A 112 -13.13 12.84 -8.76
CA GLU A 112 -14.57 13.05 -8.56
C GLU A 112 -14.86 14.00 -7.37
N GLY A 113 -13.94 14.03 -6.40
CA GLY A 113 -14.10 14.78 -5.16
C GLY A 113 -14.76 13.95 -4.06
N LEU A 114 -14.48 14.33 -2.81
CA LEU A 114 -15.03 13.64 -1.63
C LEU A 114 -16.17 14.46 -1.04
N ASN A 115 -17.23 13.78 -0.61
CA ASN A 115 -18.27 14.43 0.19
C ASN A 115 -17.77 14.74 1.61
N VAL A 116 -18.51 15.55 2.36
CA VAL A 116 -18.12 16.03 3.71
C VAL A 116 -17.81 14.87 4.65
N LEU A 117 -18.63 13.81 4.65
CA LEU A 117 -18.46 12.65 5.53
C LEU A 117 -17.20 11.84 5.18
N GLN A 118 -17.00 11.55 3.89
CA GLN A 118 -15.84 10.83 3.39
C GLN A 118 -14.55 11.61 3.67
N TYR A 119 -14.57 12.92 3.46
CA TYR A 119 -13.44 13.78 3.75
C TYR A 119 -13.13 13.76 5.25
N PHE A 120 -14.15 13.93 6.11
CA PHE A 120 -14.01 13.86 7.57
C PHE A 120 -13.40 12.53 8.04
N ILE A 121 -13.91 11.39 7.54
CA ILE A 121 -13.37 10.08 7.85
C ILE A 121 -11.88 10.00 7.52
N SER A 122 -11.46 10.54 6.36
CA SER A 122 -10.06 10.50 5.93
C SER A 122 -9.09 11.30 6.79
N THR A 123 -9.59 12.25 7.59
CA THR A 123 -8.74 13.08 8.47
C THR A 123 -8.11 12.28 9.61
N HIS A 124 -8.74 11.20 10.08
CA HIS A 124 -8.23 10.38 11.19
C HIS A 124 -6.88 9.76 10.84
N GLY A 125 -6.81 9.07 9.70
CA GLY A 125 -5.58 8.44 9.21
C GLY A 125 -4.51 9.48 8.88
N ALA A 126 -4.88 10.58 8.23
CA ALA A 126 -3.95 11.66 7.88
C ALA A 126 -3.30 12.30 9.12
N ARG A 127 -4.11 12.65 10.12
CA ARG A 127 -3.61 13.27 11.36
C ARG A 127 -2.73 12.31 12.17
N LYS A 128 -3.15 11.04 12.28
CA LYS A 128 -2.35 10.01 12.95
C LYS A 128 -1.00 9.80 12.25
N GLY A 129 -0.99 9.69 10.92
CA GLY A 129 0.25 9.54 10.16
C GLY A 129 1.22 10.71 10.33
N LEU A 130 0.70 11.95 10.34
CA LEU A 130 1.53 13.14 10.59
C LEU A 130 2.09 13.17 12.01
N ALA A 131 1.26 12.86 13.01
CA ALA A 131 1.68 12.80 14.40
C ALA A 131 2.73 11.69 14.64
N ASP A 132 2.48 10.49 14.10
CA ASP A 132 3.39 9.35 14.22
C ASP A 132 4.74 9.64 13.55
N THR A 133 4.74 10.31 12.39
CA THR A 133 5.97 10.73 11.72
C THR A 133 6.76 11.72 12.59
N ALA A 134 6.09 12.72 13.16
CA ALA A 134 6.75 13.68 14.04
C ALA A 134 7.33 13.02 15.30
N LEU A 135 6.61 12.07 15.90
CA LEU A 135 7.09 11.31 17.06
C LEU A 135 8.26 10.39 16.70
N LYS A 136 8.21 9.73 15.54
CA LYS A 136 9.29 8.85 15.06
C LYS A 136 10.58 9.62 14.79
N THR A 137 10.52 10.88 14.36
CA THR A 137 11.71 11.72 14.18
C THR A 137 12.57 11.79 15.44
N ALA A 138 11.96 11.97 16.60
CA ALA A 138 12.68 12.01 17.88
C ALA A 138 13.31 10.66 18.23
N ASN A 139 12.57 9.56 18.02
CA ASN A 139 13.06 8.22 18.31
C ASN A 139 14.24 7.81 17.41
N SER A 140 14.18 8.14 16.11
CA SER A 140 15.28 7.87 15.18
C SER A 140 16.55 8.63 15.58
N GLY A 141 16.43 9.92 15.91
CA GLY A 141 17.56 10.71 16.38
C GLY A 141 18.17 10.18 17.68
N TYR A 142 17.32 9.75 18.62
CA TYR A 142 17.76 9.13 19.86
C TYR A 142 18.51 7.81 19.62
N LEU A 143 17.99 6.95 18.73
CA LEU A 143 18.65 5.70 18.36
C LEU A 143 20.01 5.96 17.72
N THR A 144 20.10 6.88 16.76
CA THR A 144 21.38 7.25 16.13
C THR A 144 22.38 7.75 17.17
N ARG A 145 21.96 8.60 18.11
CA ARG A 145 22.82 9.05 19.20
C ARG A 145 23.35 7.89 20.03
N ARG A 146 22.50 6.94 20.44
CA ARG A 146 22.92 5.77 21.20
C ARG A 146 23.91 4.88 20.44
N LEU A 147 23.70 4.71 19.13
CA LEU A 147 24.63 3.96 18.28
C LEU A 147 25.98 4.65 18.19
N VAL A 148 25.99 5.98 18.03
CA VAL A 148 27.23 6.77 18.04
C VAL A 148 27.92 6.68 19.39
N ASP A 149 27.21 6.89 20.51
CA ASP A 149 27.78 6.84 21.86
C ASP A 149 28.50 5.50 22.18
N VAL A 150 28.09 4.39 21.55
CA VAL A 150 28.72 3.06 21.73
C VAL A 150 29.89 2.82 20.78
N ALA A 151 29.82 3.30 19.54
CA ALA A 151 30.77 2.96 18.47
C ALA A 151 31.72 4.12 18.10
N GLN A 152 31.63 5.28 18.76
CA GLN A 152 32.37 6.49 18.39
C GLN A 152 33.89 6.30 18.40
N ASP A 153 34.41 5.48 19.32
CA ASP A 153 35.85 5.26 19.47
C ASP A 153 36.38 4.08 18.61
N LEU A 154 35.55 3.47 17.76
CA LEU A 154 35.96 2.38 16.87
C LEU A 154 36.63 2.96 15.61
N VAL A 155 37.93 2.75 15.47
CA VAL A 155 38.76 3.23 14.35
C VAL A 155 39.57 2.08 13.76
N ILE A 156 39.71 2.04 12.43
CA ILE A 156 40.61 1.12 11.73
C ILE A 156 42.03 1.62 11.91
N VAL A 157 42.86 0.86 12.64
CA VAL A 157 44.23 1.25 13.01
C VAL A 157 45.33 0.43 12.34
N GLU A 158 44.96 -0.70 11.74
CA GLU A 158 45.88 -1.64 11.09
C GLU A 158 45.22 -2.27 9.86
N ASP A 159 46.04 -2.71 8.90
CA ASP A 159 45.56 -3.29 7.63
C ASP A 159 45.19 -4.78 7.75
N ASP A 160 45.91 -5.55 8.57
CA ASP A 160 45.68 -6.98 8.78
C ASP A 160 46.04 -7.39 10.22
N CYS A 161 45.06 -7.90 10.95
CA CYS A 161 45.24 -8.43 12.31
C CYS A 161 45.76 -9.88 12.33
N GLY A 162 45.84 -10.54 11.16
CA GLY A 162 46.34 -11.91 11.00
C GLY A 162 45.41 -13.01 11.48
N THR A 163 44.14 -12.70 11.80
CA THR A 163 43.18 -13.69 12.29
C THR A 163 42.65 -14.60 11.19
N HIS A 164 42.31 -15.84 11.56
CA HIS A 164 41.58 -16.78 10.71
C HIS A 164 40.10 -16.95 11.14
N GLU A 165 39.67 -16.24 12.20
CA GLU A 165 38.30 -16.28 12.69
C GLU A 165 37.37 -15.43 11.84
N GLY A 166 36.14 -15.91 11.60
CA GLY A 166 35.13 -15.22 10.82
C GLY A 166 33.77 -15.89 10.94
N LEU A 167 32.78 -15.30 10.27
CA LEU A 167 31.41 -15.82 10.21
C LEU A 167 31.16 -16.46 8.84
N VAL A 168 30.48 -17.61 8.83
CA VAL A 168 30.04 -18.26 7.59
C VAL A 168 28.78 -17.55 7.09
N MET A 169 28.90 -16.88 5.94
CA MET A 169 27.76 -16.22 5.29
C MET A 169 26.96 -17.22 4.48
N THR A 170 25.64 -17.19 4.61
CA THR A 170 24.68 -18.01 3.86
C THR A 170 23.57 -17.11 3.33
N PRO A 171 22.90 -17.48 2.21
CA PRO A 171 21.73 -16.73 1.76
C PRO A 171 20.63 -16.74 2.83
N LEU A 172 19.86 -15.65 2.90
CA LEU A 172 18.72 -15.57 3.80
C LEU A 172 17.50 -16.19 3.13
N ILE A 173 17.16 -17.42 3.55
CA ILE A 173 16.00 -18.17 3.05
C ILE A 173 14.89 -18.11 4.10
N GLU A 174 13.76 -17.51 3.76
CA GLU A 174 12.56 -17.46 4.60
C GLU A 174 11.38 -18.12 3.88
N GLY A 175 10.81 -19.16 4.47
CA GLY A 175 9.61 -19.81 3.93
C GLY A 175 9.81 -20.56 2.61
N GLY A 176 11.05 -20.87 2.24
CA GLY A 176 11.41 -21.54 0.99
C GLY A 176 11.86 -20.61 -0.14
N ASP A 177 11.68 -19.29 0.03
CA ASP A 177 12.15 -18.28 -0.91
C ASP A 177 13.45 -17.65 -0.41
N GLU A 178 14.39 -17.44 -1.33
CA GLU A 178 15.59 -16.66 -1.09
C GLU A 178 15.22 -15.16 -1.08
N LYS A 179 15.34 -14.52 0.10
CA LYS A 179 15.06 -13.08 0.27
C LYS A 179 16.27 -12.21 0.01
N VAL A 180 17.44 -12.69 0.41
CA VAL A 180 18.73 -12.01 0.19
C VAL A 180 19.72 -13.04 -0.34
N PRO A 181 20.21 -12.87 -1.58
CA PRO A 181 21.17 -13.79 -2.15
C PRO A 181 22.54 -13.63 -1.49
N LEU A 182 23.33 -14.70 -1.49
CA LEU A 182 24.70 -14.68 -0.94
C LEU A 182 25.65 -13.77 -1.72
N ARG A 183 25.38 -13.57 -3.01
CA ARG A 183 26.15 -12.73 -3.92
C ARG A 183 25.20 -12.13 -4.96
N GLU A 184 25.44 -10.88 -5.34
CA GLU A 184 24.77 -10.24 -6.48
C GLU A 184 24.93 -11.05 -7.78
#